data_AF-A0A930YCY4-F1
#
_entry.id   AF-A0A930YCY4-F1
#
_cell.length_a   1.000
_cell.length_b   1.000
_cell.length_c   1.000
_cell.angle_alpha   90.00
_cell.angle_beta   90.00
_cell.angle_gamma   90.00
#
_symmetry.space_group_name_H-M   'P 1'
#
loop_
_entity.id
_entity.type
_entity.pdbx_description
1 polymer ?
#
loop_
_entity_poly.entity_id
_entity_poly.type
_entity_poly.pdbx_seq_one_letter_code
_entity_poly.pdbx_strand_id
1 'polypeptide(L)'
;MTPLRRILGSVALASALLAPGLAAHAEPPAAGRVVTYPGDGRTVHLGQEGRLSGTPKGFRDFVHARLLHLWHQSGGAAACRSAATVVVKTWTSTGFARVGEGLYDPCPGGGYSQIYVKRDGTWRAPRALGSQEIRSCSLQAWFGLPLAVADRTCYSDFGENLAYRTYELPADFSTGDYAARVLAASFQDGTGLADAWARRPVADKLRKLQDAGADTFTVVRCFGADDAEYGALLGTSTRGCRLDVGYGDHTDGYLLRTFPARFGRWETRTVRALA
;
A
#
# COMPACT_ATOMS: atom_id res chain seq x y z
N MET A 1 -70.81 17.41 -8.48
CA MET A 1 -71.38 16.10 -8.10
C MET A 1 -71.32 15.20 -9.32
N THR A 2 -70.33 14.29 -9.34
CA THR A 2 -70.17 13.19 -10.30
C THR A 2 -69.22 12.16 -9.67
N PRO A 3 -69.40 10.85 -9.89
CA PRO A 3 -69.19 9.83 -8.87
C PRO A 3 -67.79 9.16 -8.87
N LEU A 4 -67.50 8.56 -7.71
CA LEU A 4 -66.46 7.56 -7.44
C LEU A 4 -66.30 6.53 -8.57
N ARG A 5 -65.05 6.23 -8.93
CA ARG A 5 -64.65 4.88 -9.34
C ARG A 5 -63.38 4.46 -8.60
N ARG A 6 -63.58 3.61 -7.59
CA ARG A 6 -62.56 2.77 -6.96
C ARG A 6 -62.10 1.74 -7.98
N ILE A 7 -60.80 1.66 -8.24
CA ILE A 7 -60.19 0.51 -8.90
C ILE A 7 -59.39 -0.23 -7.82
N LEU A 8 -59.92 -1.39 -7.43
CA LEU A 8 -59.23 -2.43 -6.67
C LEU A 8 -58.23 -3.08 -7.63
N GLY A 9 -56.95 -2.77 -7.48
CA GLY A 9 -55.85 -3.46 -8.15
C GLY A 9 -55.33 -4.58 -7.27
N SER A 10 -55.53 -5.82 -7.72
CA SER A 10 -55.15 -7.06 -7.04
C SER A 10 -53.66 -7.12 -6.74
N VAL A 11 -53.31 -7.45 -5.49
CA VAL A 11 -51.97 -7.84 -5.07
C VAL A 11 -51.73 -9.28 -5.53
N ALA A 12 -50.88 -9.48 -6.54
CA ALA A 12 -50.33 -10.79 -6.86
C ALA A 12 -49.03 -10.99 -6.06
N LEU A 13 -49.12 -11.71 -4.93
CA LEU A 13 -47.95 -12.26 -4.26
C LEU A 13 -47.37 -13.38 -5.15
N ALA A 14 -46.35 -13.04 -5.94
CA ALA A 14 -45.50 -14.05 -6.56
C ALA A 14 -44.49 -14.52 -5.50
N SER A 15 -44.77 -15.66 -4.87
CA SER A 15 -43.82 -16.41 -4.06
C SER A 15 -42.70 -16.95 -4.97
N ALA A 16 -41.63 -16.18 -5.13
CA ALA A 16 -40.41 -16.66 -5.76
C ALA A 16 -39.71 -17.63 -4.78
N LEU A 17 -39.81 -18.93 -5.08
CA LEU A 17 -38.98 -19.99 -4.51
C LEU A 17 -37.51 -19.69 -4.86
N LEU A 18 -36.80 -19.05 -3.93
CA LEU A 18 -35.35 -18.95 -3.96
C LEU A 18 -34.76 -20.33 -3.68
N ALA A 19 -34.44 -21.06 -4.75
CA ALA A 19 -33.57 -22.22 -4.64
C ALA A 19 -32.24 -21.77 -4.03
N PRO A 20 -31.67 -22.49 -3.05
CA PRO A 20 -30.32 -22.24 -2.58
C PRO A 20 -29.38 -22.48 -3.77
N GLY A 21 -28.93 -21.39 -4.39
CA GLY A 21 -27.86 -21.43 -5.36
C GLY A 21 -26.66 -22.06 -4.68
N LEU A 22 -26.32 -23.28 -5.08
CA LEU A 22 -25.06 -23.92 -4.77
C LEU A 22 -23.99 -22.89 -5.10
N ALA A 23 -23.33 -22.37 -4.06
CA ALA A 23 -22.17 -21.53 -4.21
C ALA A 23 -21.17 -22.32 -5.05
N ALA A 24 -21.05 -21.95 -6.33
CA ALA A 24 -20.02 -22.43 -7.21
C ALA A 24 -18.72 -22.21 -6.44
N HIS A 25 -18.08 -23.30 -6.04
CA HIS A 25 -16.75 -23.25 -5.47
C HIS A 25 -15.88 -22.61 -6.54
N ALA A 26 -15.52 -21.34 -6.33
CA ALA A 26 -14.58 -20.66 -7.18
C ALA A 26 -13.34 -21.55 -7.23
N GLU A 27 -13.01 -22.02 -8.44
CA GLU A 27 -11.81 -22.80 -8.67
C GLU A 27 -10.63 -22.02 -8.06
N PRO A 28 -9.80 -22.64 -7.21
CA PRO A 28 -8.66 -21.96 -6.64
C PRO A 28 -7.83 -21.40 -7.79
N PRO A 29 -7.44 -20.11 -7.75
CA PRO A 29 -6.71 -19.49 -8.83
C PRO A 29 -5.49 -20.36 -9.16
N ALA A 30 -5.35 -20.73 -10.44
CA ALA A 30 -4.29 -21.60 -10.91
C ALA A 30 -2.95 -21.21 -10.27
N ALA A 31 -2.28 -22.17 -9.63
CA ALA A 31 -1.09 -21.94 -8.84
C ALA A 31 -0.06 -21.16 -9.69
N GLY A 32 0.20 -19.91 -9.31
CA GLY A 32 1.10 -19.04 -10.04
C GLY A 32 2.50 -19.64 -10.12
N ARG A 33 3.14 -19.57 -11.29
CA ARG A 33 4.53 -19.99 -11.45
C ARG A 33 5.45 -19.09 -10.64
N VAL A 34 6.30 -19.68 -9.81
CA VAL A 34 7.31 -18.99 -9.01
C VAL A 34 8.70 -19.35 -9.54
N VAL A 35 9.56 -18.34 -9.67
CA VAL A 35 10.98 -18.51 -9.98
C VAL A 35 11.77 -17.89 -8.83
N THR A 36 12.49 -18.71 -8.09
CA THR A 36 13.34 -18.27 -6.97
C THR A 36 14.79 -18.58 -7.29
N TYR A 37 15.65 -17.56 -7.21
CA TYR A 37 17.09 -17.75 -7.37
C TYR A 37 17.73 -18.04 -6.00
N PRO A 38 18.69 -19.00 -5.93
CA PRO A 38 19.34 -19.39 -4.67
C PRO A 38 20.25 -18.27 -4.12
N GLY A 39 20.74 -18.44 -2.89
CA GLY A 39 21.66 -17.49 -2.24
C GLY A 39 21.02 -16.11 -2.05
N ASP A 40 21.71 -15.04 -2.44
CA ASP A 40 21.19 -13.66 -2.38
C ASP A 40 20.29 -13.31 -3.59
N GLY A 41 20.23 -14.18 -4.59
CA GLY A 41 19.47 -14.00 -5.81
C GLY A 41 20.35 -14.06 -7.06
N ARG A 42 19.79 -13.63 -8.18
CA ARG A 42 20.51 -13.52 -9.46
C ARG A 42 20.90 -12.08 -9.70
N THR A 43 22.19 -11.79 -9.57
CA THR A 43 22.78 -10.51 -9.98
C THR A 43 22.81 -10.38 -11.50
N VAL A 44 22.37 -9.22 -11.99
CA VAL A 44 22.25 -8.86 -13.39
C VAL A 44 22.81 -7.44 -13.56
N HIS A 45 23.66 -7.28 -14.56
CA HIS A 45 24.14 -5.98 -15.04
C HIS A 45 23.57 -5.69 -16.43
N LEU A 46 23.74 -4.46 -16.91
CA LEU A 46 23.21 -4.06 -18.21
C LEU A 46 23.70 -4.96 -19.36
N GLY A 47 22.77 -5.55 -20.12
CA GLY A 47 23.05 -6.50 -21.20
C GLY A 47 23.15 -7.96 -20.75
N GLN A 48 22.96 -8.24 -19.46
CA GLN A 48 22.99 -9.59 -18.90
C GLN A 48 21.61 -10.13 -18.52
N GLU A 49 20.52 -9.51 -18.98
CA GLU A 49 19.15 -9.84 -18.56
C GLU A 49 18.73 -11.25 -18.98
N GLY A 50 19.41 -11.83 -19.99
CA GLY A 50 19.31 -13.24 -20.35
C GLY A 50 19.65 -14.22 -19.21
N ARG A 51 20.39 -13.78 -18.18
CA ARG A 51 20.69 -14.59 -16.97
C ARG A 51 19.46 -14.86 -16.10
N LEU A 52 18.35 -14.15 -16.34
CA LEU A 52 17.08 -14.36 -15.65
C LEU A 52 16.27 -15.50 -16.28
N SER A 53 16.86 -16.69 -16.31
CA SER A 53 16.21 -17.89 -16.83
C SER A 53 14.90 -18.21 -16.08
N GLY A 54 13.89 -18.69 -16.80
CA GLY A 54 12.56 -18.99 -16.23
C GLY A 54 11.61 -17.78 -16.11
N THR A 55 12.09 -16.55 -16.29
CA THR A 55 11.22 -15.35 -16.34
C THR A 55 10.74 -15.05 -17.78
N PRO A 56 9.61 -14.35 -17.99
CA PRO A 56 9.15 -13.98 -19.32
C PRO A 56 9.96 -12.82 -19.91
N LYS A 57 9.98 -12.68 -21.24
CA LYS A 57 10.67 -11.58 -21.94
C LYS A 57 10.29 -10.21 -21.40
N GLY A 58 9.00 -9.94 -21.19
CA GLY A 58 8.54 -8.65 -20.66
C GLY A 58 9.07 -8.30 -19.26
N PHE A 59 9.44 -9.28 -18.42
CA PHE A 59 10.11 -8.98 -17.15
C PHE A 59 11.60 -8.70 -17.35
N ARG A 60 12.27 -9.40 -18.28
CA ARG A 60 13.65 -9.10 -18.66
C ARG A 60 13.80 -7.71 -19.27
N ASP A 61 12.88 -7.33 -20.15
CA ASP A 61 12.83 -5.99 -20.75
C ASP A 61 12.63 -4.91 -19.67
N PHE A 62 11.80 -5.21 -18.66
CA PHE A 62 11.63 -4.34 -17.50
C PHE A 62 12.92 -4.19 -16.68
N VAL A 63 13.63 -5.30 -16.39
CA VAL A 63 14.92 -5.26 -15.68
C VAL A 63 15.97 -4.49 -16.48
N HIS A 64 16.01 -4.67 -17.80
CA HIS A 64 16.87 -3.90 -18.69
C HIS A 64 16.62 -2.39 -18.57
N ALA A 65 15.35 -1.98 -18.59
CA ALA A 65 14.98 -0.58 -18.42
C ALA A 65 15.39 -0.01 -17.05
N ARG A 66 15.32 -0.81 -15.97
CA ARG A 66 15.83 -0.41 -14.65
C ARG A 66 17.35 -0.25 -14.63
N LEU A 67 18.08 -1.19 -15.23
CA LEU A 67 19.53 -1.11 -15.36
C LEU A 67 19.97 0.13 -16.16
N LEU A 68 19.29 0.43 -17.27
CA LEU A 68 19.51 1.66 -18.02
C LEU A 68 19.25 2.90 -17.16
N HIS A 69 18.14 2.91 -16.41
CA HIS A 69 17.82 4.02 -15.53
C HIS A 69 18.90 4.26 -14.47
N LEU A 70 19.35 3.21 -13.77
CA LEU A 70 20.42 3.29 -12.78
C LEU A 70 21.71 3.82 -13.40
N TRP A 71 22.09 3.30 -14.57
CA TRP A 71 23.28 3.78 -15.29
C TRP A 71 23.17 5.27 -15.68
N HIS A 72 21.99 5.73 -16.11
CA HIS A 72 21.76 7.14 -16.37
C HIS A 72 21.80 8.00 -15.10
N GLN A 73 21.39 7.47 -13.94
CA GLN A 73 21.54 8.16 -12.66
C GLN A 73 23.01 8.40 -12.29
N SER A 74 23.93 7.54 -12.73
CA SER A 74 25.38 7.77 -12.59
C SER A 74 25.99 8.63 -13.71
N GLY A 75 25.18 9.39 -14.44
CA GLY A 75 25.61 10.24 -15.55
C GLY A 75 25.82 9.50 -16.89
N GLY A 76 25.52 8.21 -16.99
CA GLY A 76 25.63 7.46 -18.24
C GLY A 76 27.07 7.25 -18.73
N ALA A 77 28.07 7.37 -17.86
CA ALA A 77 29.46 7.13 -18.23
C ALA A 77 29.69 5.65 -18.57
N ALA A 78 30.40 5.36 -19.67
CA ALA A 78 30.67 3.98 -20.10
C ALA A 78 31.39 3.17 -19.01
N ALA A 79 32.28 3.80 -18.24
CA ALA A 79 32.98 3.19 -17.11
C ALA A 79 32.04 2.73 -15.98
N CYS A 80 30.87 3.37 -15.82
CA CYS A 80 29.88 3.02 -14.81
C CYS A 80 28.83 2.02 -15.31
N ARG A 81 28.95 1.50 -16.54
CA ARG A 81 27.92 0.63 -17.12
C ARG A 81 27.71 -0.66 -16.31
N SER A 82 28.77 -1.19 -15.69
CA SER A 82 28.70 -2.36 -14.81
C SER A 82 28.26 -2.03 -13.38
N ALA A 83 28.32 -0.77 -12.96
CA ALA A 83 27.89 -0.34 -11.62
C ALA A 83 26.37 -0.55 -11.42
N ALA A 84 25.59 -0.29 -12.48
CA ALA A 84 24.15 -0.53 -12.48
C ALA A 84 23.86 -2.02 -12.29
N THR A 85 23.23 -2.32 -11.15
CA THR A 85 23.05 -3.70 -10.69
C THR A 85 21.62 -3.92 -10.25
N VAL A 86 21.05 -5.04 -10.70
CA VAL A 86 19.76 -5.55 -10.27
C VAL A 86 19.97 -6.98 -9.79
N VAL A 87 19.53 -7.28 -8.57
CA VAL A 87 19.55 -8.61 -7.97
C VAL A 87 18.12 -9.12 -7.85
N VAL A 88 17.73 -10.05 -8.72
CA VAL A 88 16.40 -10.66 -8.66
C VAL A 88 16.42 -11.85 -7.72
N LYS A 89 15.66 -11.79 -6.64
CA LYS A 89 15.55 -12.90 -5.67
C LYS A 89 14.41 -13.86 -6.03
N THR A 90 13.22 -13.31 -6.24
CA THR A 90 12.02 -14.08 -6.60
C THR A 90 11.21 -13.33 -7.66
N TRP A 91 10.62 -14.07 -8.58
CA TRP A 91 9.63 -13.61 -9.54
C TRP A 91 8.41 -14.53 -9.51
N THR A 92 7.22 -13.98 -9.74
CA THR A 92 5.97 -14.73 -9.81
C THR A 92 5.14 -14.35 -11.03
N SER A 93 4.43 -15.32 -11.61
CA SER A 93 3.52 -15.08 -12.74
C SER A 93 2.29 -14.26 -12.34
N THR A 94 1.96 -14.22 -11.04
CA THR A 94 0.88 -13.39 -10.49
C THR A 94 1.22 -11.90 -10.46
N GLY A 95 2.42 -11.52 -10.91
CA GLY A 95 2.78 -10.12 -11.09
C GLY A 95 3.51 -9.52 -9.90
N PHE A 96 4.33 -10.30 -9.20
CA PHE A 96 5.19 -9.79 -8.13
C PHE A 96 6.64 -10.22 -8.33
N ALA A 97 7.60 -9.36 -7.96
CA ALA A 97 9.01 -9.70 -7.95
C ALA A 97 9.75 -9.01 -6.79
N ARG A 98 10.61 -9.75 -6.09
CA ARG A 98 11.51 -9.23 -5.06
C ARG A 98 12.88 -8.98 -5.66
N VAL A 99 13.32 -7.73 -5.62
CA VAL A 99 14.48 -7.25 -6.35
C VAL A 99 15.29 -6.30 -5.47
N GLY A 100 16.59 -6.54 -5.34
CA GLY A 100 17.52 -5.50 -4.89
C GLY A 100 18.03 -4.72 -6.10
N GLU A 101 18.22 -3.41 -5.99
CA GLU A 101 18.81 -2.63 -7.06
C GLU A 101 19.64 -1.45 -6.55
N GLY A 102 20.62 -1.03 -7.34
CA GLY A 102 21.52 0.05 -6.96
C GLY A 102 22.67 0.28 -7.94
N LEU A 103 23.54 1.20 -7.51
CA LEU A 103 24.80 1.55 -8.13
C LEU A 103 25.94 1.14 -7.18
N TYR A 104 26.78 0.23 -7.63
CA TYR A 104 27.93 -0.29 -6.87
C TYR A 104 29.23 0.00 -7.61
N ASP A 105 30.33 -0.59 -7.18
CA ASP A 105 31.63 -0.40 -7.83
C ASP A 105 31.56 -0.67 -9.35
N PRO A 106 32.21 0.15 -10.19
CA PRO A 106 33.18 1.21 -9.84
C PRO A 106 32.56 2.60 -9.56
N CYS A 107 31.24 2.74 -9.56
CA CYS A 107 30.56 4.02 -9.39
C CYS A 107 29.51 3.93 -8.28
N PRO A 108 29.95 3.89 -7.00
CA PRO A 108 29.06 3.61 -5.88
C PRO A 108 28.04 4.74 -5.68
N GLY A 109 26.76 4.36 -5.64
CA GLY A 109 25.62 5.22 -5.32
C GLY A 109 24.66 4.59 -4.30
N GLY A 110 24.96 3.38 -3.81
CA GLY A 110 24.13 2.64 -2.88
C GLY A 110 23.01 1.87 -3.58
N GLY A 111 22.16 1.23 -2.78
CA GLY A 111 21.04 0.43 -3.28
C GLY A 111 19.97 0.21 -2.21
N TYR A 112 18.86 -0.38 -2.63
CA TYR A 112 17.74 -0.69 -1.75
C TYR A 112 17.01 -1.95 -2.22
N SER A 113 16.20 -2.51 -1.32
CA SER A 113 15.29 -3.61 -1.62
C SER A 113 13.98 -3.04 -2.16
N GLN A 114 13.49 -3.59 -3.27
CA GLN A 114 12.26 -3.22 -3.92
C GLN A 114 11.38 -4.45 -4.15
N ILE A 115 10.08 -4.30 -3.92
CA ILE A 115 9.09 -5.24 -4.44
C ILE A 115 8.38 -4.57 -5.61
N TYR A 116 8.50 -5.19 -6.78
CA TYR A 116 7.86 -4.77 -8.01
C TYR A 116 6.52 -5.46 -8.16
N VAL A 117 5.53 -4.71 -8.63
CA VAL A 117 4.17 -5.21 -8.89
C VAL A 117 3.82 -5.00 -10.36
N LYS A 118 3.15 -5.97 -10.97
CA LYS A 118 2.63 -5.89 -12.33
C LYS A 118 1.13 -5.61 -12.27
N ARG A 119 0.73 -4.43 -12.73
CA ARG A 119 -0.68 -4.02 -12.85
C ARG A 119 -0.92 -3.57 -14.28
N ASP A 120 -2.03 -4.01 -14.87
CA ASP A 120 -2.43 -3.66 -16.24
C ASP A 120 -1.34 -3.94 -17.28
N GLY A 121 -0.61 -5.05 -17.10
CA GLY A 121 0.48 -5.44 -18.00
C GLY A 121 1.83 -4.77 -17.72
N THR A 122 1.88 -3.72 -16.89
CA THR A 122 3.09 -2.93 -16.64
C THR A 122 3.67 -3.20 -15.25
N TRP A 123 4.99 -3.37 -15.18
CA TRP A 123 5.73 -3.45 -13.92
C TRP A 123 5.95 -2.04 -13.33
N ARG A 124 5.72 -1.90 -12.03
CA ARG A 124 5.90 -0.65 -11.29
C ARG A 124 6.59 -0.91 -9.96
N ALA A 125 7.35 0.06 -9.48
CA ALA A 125 7.87 0.14 -8.11
C ALA A 125 6.98 1.10 -7.30
N PRO A 126 6.01 0.60 -6.53
CA PRO A 126 5.36 1.44 -5.54
C PRO A 126 6.42 1.91 -4.54
N ARG A 127 6.48 3.22 -4.28
CA ARG A 127 7.44 3.81 -3.33
C ARG A 127 7.39 3.12 -1.98
N ALA A 128 6.18 2.84 -1.48
CA ALA A 128 5.94 2.12 -0.25
C ALA A 128 6.61 0.73 -0.19
N LEU A 129 6.78 0.06 -1.34
CA LEU A 129 7.43 -1.25 -1.44
C LEU A 129 8.94 -1.17 -1.68
N GLY A 130 9.53 0.03 -1.70
CA GLY A 130 10.96 0.28 -1.72
C GLY A 130 11.47 0.63 -0.34
N SER A 131 12.47 -0.09 0.16
CA SER A 131 13.00 0.11 1.51
C SER A 131 14.44 -0.39 1.63
N GLN A 132 15.22 0.22 2.52
CA GLN A 132 16.48 -0.36 3.01
C GLN A 132 16.22 -1.35 4.15
N GLU A 133 15.10 -1.18 4.86
CA GLU A 133 14.66 -2.01 5.99
C GLU A 133 13.57 -3.02 5.61
N ILE A 134 13.28 -3.95 6.53
CA ILE A 134 12.15 -4.88 6.44
C ILE A 134 10.83 -4.09 6.39
N ARG A 135 9.87 -4.54 5.57
CA ARG A 135 8.57 -3.87 5.39
C ARG A 135 7.57 -4.26 6.47
N SER A 136 6.61 -3.39 6.74
CA SER A 136 5.51 -3.71 7.66
C SER A 136 4.63 -4.84 7.12
N CYS A 137 4.05 -5.63 8.02
CA CYS A 137 3.19 -6.77 7.69
C CYS A 137 1.89 -6.29 7.02
N SER A 138 1.33 -5.19 7.54
CA SER A 138 0.15 -4.50 7.03
C SER A 138 0.27 -4.14 5.57
N LEU A 139 1.41 -3.56 5.18
CA LEU A 139 1.70 -3.12 3.84
C LEU A 139 1.79 -4.29 2.89
N GLN A 140 2.57 -5.30 3.29
CA GLN A 140 2.77 -6.49 2.48
C GLN A 140 1.43 -7.20 2.26
N ALA A 141 0.60 -7.34 3.28
CA ALA A 141 -0.74 -7.92 3.17
C ALA A 141 -1.72 -7.03 2.38
N TRP A 142 -1.67 -5.70 2.51
CA TRP A 142 -2.48 -4.76 1.71
C TRP A 142 -2.20 -4.87 0.21
N PHE A 143 -0.93 -5.01 -0.17
CA PHE A 143 -0.54 -5.26 -1.57
C PHE A 143 -0.88 -6.69 -2.04
N GLY A 144 -1.31 -7.57 -1.13
CA GLY A 144 -1.57 -8.98 -1.40
C GLY A 144 -0.30 -9.72 -1.82
N LEU A 145 0.84 -9.41 -1.18
CA LEU A 145 2.12 -10.01 -1.56
C LEU A 145 2.10 -11.53 -1.31
N PRO A 146 2.43 -12.36 -2.33
CA PRO A 146 2.60 -13.79 -2.11
C PRO A 146 3.77 -14.04 -1.15
N LEU A 147 3.64 -15.04 -0.27
CA LEU A 147 4.70 -15.42 0.69
C LEU A 147 6.06 -15.68 0.04
N ALA A 148 6.07 -16.15 -1.22
CA ALA A 148 7.31 -16.38 -1.97
C ALA A 148 8.09 -15.09 -2.28
N VAL A 149 7.41 -13.94 -2.33
CA VAL A 149 7.99 -12.63 -2.66
C VAL A 149 8.19 -11.78 -1.41
N ALA A 150 7.28 -11.89 -0.46
CA ALA A 150 7.32 -11.17 0.80
C ALA A 150 8.62 -11.44 1.60
N ASP A 151 8.87 -10.57 2.56
CA ASP A 151 9.86 -10.85 3.59
C ASP A 151 9.34 -11.99 4.50
N ARG A 152 10.24 -12.90 4.93
CA ARG A 152 9.85 -13.99 5.85
C ARG A 152 9.32 -13.43 7.17
N THR A 153 9.91 -12.32 7.57
CA THR A 153 9.60 -11.51 8.74
C THR A 153 9.17 -10.13 8.29
N CYS A 154 8.36 -9.47 9.09
CA CYS A 154 7.85 -8.13 8.82
C CYS A 154 7.71 -7.38 10.15
N TYR A 155 7.73 -6.05 10.11
CA TYR A 155 7.37 -5.28 11.30
C TYR A 155 5.86 -5.23 11.45
N SER A 156 5.34 -5.38 12.66
CA SER A 156 4.00 -4.89 12.98
C SER A 156 3.97 -3.39 12.72
N ASP A 157 2.78 -2.81 12.62
CA ASP A 157 2.64 -1.35 12.48
C ASP A 157 3.08 -0.57 13.72
N PHE A 158 3.53 -1.28 14.76
CA PHE A 158 4.06 -0.75 16.00
C PHE A 158 5.50 -1.19 16.25
N GLY A 159 6.20 -1.72 15.23
CA GLY A 159 7.64 -1.98 15.28
C GLY A 159 8.06 -3.36 15.82
N GLU A 160 7.12 -4.25 16.15
CA GLU A 160 7.45 -5.62 16.59
C GLU A 160 7.80 -6.51 15.38
N ASN A 161 8.76 -7.41 15.52
CA ASN A 161 9.09 -8.33 14.43
C ASN A 161 8.15 -9.55 14.44
N LEU A 162 7.38 -9.74 13.37
CA LEU A 162 6.41 -10.81 13.21
C LEU A 162 6.76 -11.71 12.01
N ALA A 163 6.30 -12.96 12.04
CA ALA A 163 6.37 -13.83 10.86
C ALA A 163 5.25 -13.45 9.87
N TYR A 164 5.60 -13.13 8.63
CA TYR A 164 4.62 -12.70 7.63
C TYR A 164 3.65 -13.82 7.25
N ARG A 165 4.11 -15.09 7.25
CA ARG A 165 3.28 -16.26 6.89
C ARG A 165 2.07 -16.47 7.80
N THR A 166 2.17 -16.05 9.06
CA THR A 166 1.12 -16.17 10.06
C THR A 166 0.40 -14.85 10.28
N TYR A 167 0.77 -13.83 9.51
CA TYR A 167 0.17 -12.53 9.63
C TYR A 167 -1.16 -12.51 8.90
N GLU A 168 -2.22 -12.64 9.67
CA GLU A 168 -3.54 -12.23 9.23
C GLU A 168 -3.64 -10.73 9.45
N LEU A 169 -4.28 -10.02 8.52
CA LEU A 169 -4.72 -8.65 8.78
C LEU A 169 -5.75 -8.72 9.91
N PRO A 170 -5.51 -8.15 11.11
CA PRO A 170 -6.55 -7.96 12.11
C PRO A 170 -7.88 -7.52 11.48
N ALA A 171 -9.02 -8.02 11.96
CA ALA A 171 -10.33 -7.69 11.36
C ALA A 171 -10.60 -6.17 11.35
N ASP A 172 -9.99 -5.44 12.30
CA ASP A 172 -9.95 -3.99 12.42
C ASP A 172 -9.08 -3.28 11.37
N PHE A 173 -8.31 -3.98 10.52
CA PHE A 173 -7.67 -3.40 9.33
C PHE A 173 -8.64 -2.73 8.37
N SER A 174 -9.89 -3.18 8.39
CA SER A 174 -10.99 -2.61 7.62
C SER A 174 -11.60 -1.37 8.30
N THR A 175 -11.23 -1.10 9.55
CA THR A 175 -11.77 0.02 10.34
C THR A 175 -10.97 1.28 10.09
N GLY A 176 -11.65 2.44 10.21
CA GLY A 176 -10.97 3.73 10.14
C GLY A 176 -9.85 3.84 11.19
N ASP A 177 -10.05 3.29 12.37
CA ASP A 177 -9.16 3.55 13.51
C ASP A 177 -7.77 2.98 13.28
N TYR A 178 -7.70 1.76 12.76
CA TYR A 178 -6.47 1.12 12.36
C TYR A 178 -5.77 1.91 11.26
N ALA A 179 -6.48 2.18 10.15
CA ALA A 179 -5.88 2.85 9.00
C ALA A 179 -5.43 4.30 9.31
N ALA A 180 -6.04 4.97 10.30
CA ALA A 180 -5.57 6.27 10.78
C ALA A 180 -4.26 6.13 11.57
N ARG A 181 -4.15 5.12 12.45
CA ARG A 181 -2.93 4.84 13.23
C ARG A 181 -1.77 4.47 12.31
N VAL A 182 -2.00 3.64 11.29
CA VAL A 182 -0.98 3.31 10.30
C VAL A 182 -0.54 4.53 9.50
N LEU A 183 -1.47 5.38 9.09
CA LEU A 183 -1.14 6.63 8.42
C LEU A 183 -0.22 7.51 9.30
N ALA A 184 -0.55 7.65 10.59
CA ALA A 184 0.23 8.44 11.53
C ALA A 184 1.64 7.86 11.76
N ALA A 185 1.74 6.57 12.07
CA ALA A 185 3.01 5.85 12.20
C ALA A 185 3.86 5.95 10.91
N SER A 186 3.22 5.83 9.75
CA SER A 186 3.89 5.94 8.44
C SER A 186 4.59 7.28 8.24
N PHE A 187 4.01 8.38 8.74
CA PHE A 187 4.61 9.71 8.69
C PHE A 187 5.73 9.86 9.71
N GLN A 188 5.48 9.43 10.96
CA GLN A 188 6.48 9.47 12.02
C GLN A 188 7.76 8.72 11.63
N ASP A 189 7.63 7.53 11.04
CA ASP A 189 8.76 6.67 10.68
C ASP A 189 9.37 7.02 9.31
N GLY A 190 8.85 8.02 8.59
CA GLY A 190 9.38 8.45 7.29
C GLY A 190 9.32 7.38 6.19
N THR A 191 8.52 6.33 6.38
CA THR A 191 8.48 5.12 5.54
C THR A 191 7.99 5.35 4.10
N GLY A 192 7.41 6.52 3.81
CA GLY A 192 6.77 6.82 2.53
C GLY A 192 5.47 6.05 2.29
N LEU A 193 4.98 5.30 3.29
CA LEU A 193 3.75 4.52 3.24
C LEU A 193 2.50 5.39 3.17
N ALA A 194 2.57 6.61 3.68
CA ALA A 194 1.47 7.57 3.75
C ALA A 194 0.69 7.76 2.44
N ASP A 195 1.40 7.78 1.29
CA ASP A 195 0.77 7.98 -0.02
C ASP A 195 -0.09 6.76 -0.45
N ALA A 196 0.15 5.58 0.12
CA ALA A 196 -0.67 4.40 -0.09
C ALA A 196 -1.90 4.39 0.84
N TRP A 197 -1.78 5.01 2.01
CA TRP A 197 -2.84 5.02 3.02
C TRP A 197 -3.79 6.19 2.86
N ALA A 198 -3.36 7.35 2.39
CA ALA A 198 -4.22 8.54 2.29
C ALA A 198 -4.27 9.14 0.88
N ARG A 199 -5.34 9.89 0.57
CA ARG A 199 -5.36 10.65 -0.69
C ARG A 199 -4.26 11.70 -0.68
N ARG A 200 -3.77 12.03 -1.87
CA ARG A 200 -2.67 12.98 -2.08
C ARG A 200 -2.79 14.28 -1.27
N PRO A 201 -3.95 14.98 -1.19
CA PRO A 201 -4.05 16.21 -0.38
C PRO A 201 -3.77 15.99 1.11
N VAL A 202 -4.15 14.82 1.65
CA VAL A 202 -3.89 14.44 3.03
C VAL A 202 -2.41 14.19 3.24
N ALA A 203 -1.83 13.37 2.37
CA ALA A 203 -0.42 13.01 2.45
C ALA A 203 0.47 14.25 2.27
N ASP A 204 0.13 15.14 1.33
CA ASP A 204 0.84 16.41 1.12
C ASP A 204 0.73 17.34 2.34
N LYS A 205 -0.42 17.37 3.03
CA LYS A 205 -0.58 18.16 4.26
C LYS A 205 0.27 17.61 5.39
N LEU A 206 0.18 16.31 5.67
CA LEU A 206 0.96 15.66 6.74
C LEU A 206 2.47 15.77 6.46
N ARG A 207 2.88 15.65 5.19
CA ARG A 207 4.27 15.91 4.77
C ARG A 207 4.70 17.34 5.06
N LYS A 208 3.86 18.33 4.77
CA LYS A 208 4.16 19.73 5.13
C LYS A 208 4.30 19.95 6.64
N LEU A 209 3.57 19.20 7.48
CA LEU A 209 3.73 19.28 8.93
C LEU A 209 5.08 18.67 9.35
N GLN A 210 5.45 17.52 8.79
CA GLN A 210 6.75 16.89 9.00
C GLN A 210 7.90 17.80 8.54
N ASP A 211 7.80 18.38 7.35
CA ASP A 211 8.77 19.35 6.82
C ASP A 211 8.85 20.63 7.68
N ALA A 212 7.79 20.95 8.43
CA ALA A 212 7.74 22.07 9.38
C ALA A 212 8.29 21.71 10.78
N GLY A 213 8.79 20.49 10.99
CA GLY A 213 9.41 20.07 12.25
C GLY A 213 8.50 19.23 13.15
N ALA A 214 7.38 18.72 12.65
CA ALA A 214 6.58 17.77 13.43
C ALA A 214 7.37 16.47 13.68
N ASP A 215 7.46 16.06 14.95
CA ASP A 215 8.25 14.89 15.38
C ASP A 215 7.38 13.66 15.68
N THR A 216 6.11 13.85 16.01
CA THR A 216 5.20 12.79 16.40
C THR A 216 3.82 12.97 15.76
N PHE A 217 3.20 11.85 15.40
CA PHE A 217 1.86 11.81 14.82
C PHE A 217 1.05 10.75 15.58
N THR A 218 0.10 11.18 16.42
CA THR A 218 -0.63 10.30 17.33
C THR A 218 -2.12 10.35 17.07
N VAL A 219 -2.71 9.23 16.67
CA VAL A 219 -4.18 9.11 16.62
C VAL A 219 -4.71 8.87 18.03
N VAL A 220 -5.33 9.91 18.60
CA VAL A 220 -5.85 9.90 19.97
C VAL A 220 -7.10 9.04 20.07
N ARG A 221 -8.10 9.33 19.23
CA ARG A 221 -9.37 8.60 19.18
C ARG A 221 -10.05 8.76 17.83
N CYS A 222 -10.91 7.80 17.52
CA CYS A 222 -11.78 7.87 16.35
C CYS A 222 -13.25 7.82 16.77
N PHE A 223 -14.12 8.34 15.92
CA PHE A 223 -15.50 8.66 16.26
C PHE A 223 -16.40 8.68 15.02
N GLY A 224 -17.69 8.46 15.25
CA GLY A 224 -18.75 8.53 14.24
C GLY A 224 -19.47 9.88 14.20
N ALA A 225 -20.47 10.00 13.33
CA ALA A 225 -21.33 11.18 13.21
C ALA A 225 -22.11 11.51 14.50
N ASP A 226 -22.36 10.51 15.34
CA ASP A 226 -23.12 10.65 16.58
C ASP A 226 -22.26 11.11 17.78
N ASP A 227 -20.97 11.35 17.57
CA ASP A 227 -20.07 11.83 18.62
C ASP A 227 -20.41 13.27 19.03
N ALA A 228 -20.67 13.48 20.32
CA ALA A 228 -21.13 14.77 20.84
C ALA A 228 -20.11 15.91 20.66
N GLU A 229 -18.82 15.59 20.62
CA GLU A 229 -17.74 16.59 20.55
C GLU A 229 -17.34 16.86 19.10
N TYR A 230 -17.20 15.82 18.28
CA TYR A 230 -16.61 15.93 16.95
C TYR A 230 -17.54 15.49 15.81
N GLY A 231 -18.70 14.90 16.11
CA GLY A 231 -19.62 14.37 15.09
C GLY A 231 -20.07 15.43 14.09
N ALA A 232 -20.40 16.64 14.58
CA ALA A 232 -20.74 17.78 13.73
C ALA A 232 -19.59 18.23 12.80
N LEU A 233 -18.34 17.96 13.18
CA LEU A 233 -17.16 18.32 12.38
C LEU A 233 -16.91 17.34 11.23
N LEU A 234 -17.61 16.21 11.13
CA LEU A 234 -17.39 15.23 10.06
C LEU A 234 -17.99 15.67 8.72
N GLY A 235 -19.03 16.50 8.72
CA GLY A 235 -19.74 16.88 7.49
C GLY A 235 -20.40 15.66 6.84
N THR A 236 -20.01 15.33 5.60
CA THR A 236 -20.56 14.15 4.87
C THR A 236 -19.84 12.84 5.19
N SER A 237 -18.80 12.87 6.00
CA SER A 237 -18.08 11.66 6.44
C SER A 237 -18.84 10.96 7.55
N THR A 238 -18.89 9.63 7.53
CA THR A 238 -19.56 8.83 8.58
C THR A 238 -18.65 8.54 9.78
N ARG A 239 -17.33 8.72 9.63
CA ARG A 239 -16.34 8.49 10.68
C ARG A 239 -15.14 9.43 10.52
N GLY A 240 -14.46 9.75 11.61
CA GLY A 240 -13.18 10.49 11.60
C GLY A 240 -12.32 10.12 12.81
N CYS A 241 -11.12 10.68 12.85
CA CYS A 241 -10.15 10.48 13.92
C CYS A 241 -9.49 11.80 14.28
N ARG A 242 -9.25 12.01 15.58
CA ARG A 242 -8.40 13.08 16.09
C ARG A 242 -6.94 12.62 16.00
N LEU A 243 -6.13 13.43 15.32
CA LEU A 243 -4.70 13.27 15.17
C LEU A 243 -4.02 14.42 15.91
N ASP A 244 -3.26 14.10 16.94
CA ASP A 244 -2.39 15.05 17.63
C ASP A 244 -1.00 15.00 16.98
N VAL A 245 -0.46 16.17 16.65
CA VAL A 245 0.85 16.32 15.98
C VAL A 245 1.77 17.12 16.90
N GLY A 246 2.84 16.49 17.37
CA GLY A 246 3.82 17.11 18.26
C GLY A 246 4.93 17.84 17.51
N TYR A 247 5.47 18.87 18.15
CA TYR A 247 6.60 19.69 17.68
C TYR A 247 7.61 19.90 18.81
N GLY A 248 8.02 18.82 19.49
CA GLY A 248 8.87 18.91 20.67
C GLY A 248 8.17 19.47 21.90
N ASP A 249 7.91 20.78 21.94
CA ASP A 249 7.40 21.51 23.12
C ASP A 249 5.88 21.79 23.09
N HIS A 250 5.22 21.61 21.95
CA HIS A 250 3.78 21.79 21.82
C HIS A 250 3.14 20.70 20.95
N THR A 251 1.81 20.65 20.98
CA THR A 251 1.01 19.68 20.23
C THR A 251 -0.19 20.37 19.59
N ASP A 252 -0.37 20.14 18.31
CA ASP A 252 -1.50 20.63 17.52
C ASP A 252 -2.53 19.50 17.29
N GLY A 253 -3.82 19.80 17.50
CA GLY A 253 -4.91 18.88 17.17
C GLY A 253 -5.41 19.02 15.72
N TYR A 254 -5.51 17.91 15.00
CA TYR A 254 -6.03 17.81 13.64
C TYR A 254 -7.17 16.80 13.52
N LEU A 255 -8.05 17.02 12.54
CA LEU A 255 -9.13 16.09 12.20
C LEU A 255 -8.84 15.32 10.91
N LEU A 256 -8.75 14.00 11.02
CA LEU A 256 -8.76 13.08 9.88
C LEU A 256 -10.20 12.63 9.61
N ARG A 257 -10.70 12.76 8.37
CA ARG A 257 -12.05 12.28 8.01
C ARG A 257 -11.95 11.03 7.13
N THR A 258 -12.73 10.00 7.45
CA THR A 258 -12.87 8.84 6.57
C THR A 258 -13.85 9.18 5.44
N PHE A 259 -13.59 8.69 4.24
CA PHE A 259 -14.65 8.47 3.27
C PHE A 259 -14.77 6.97 3.03
N PRO A 260 -15.99 6.42 2.98
CA PRO A 260 -16.19 5.01 2.68
C PRO A 260 -15.83 4.77 1.21
N ALA A 261 -14.59 4.36 0.98
CA ALA A 261 -14.21 3.66 -0.24
C ALA A 261 -13.39 2.45 0.18
N ARG A 262 -13.80 1.27 -0.30
CA ARG A 262 -13.10 -0.01 -0.10
C ARG A 262 -11.58 0.22 -0.15
N PHE A 263 -10.90 -0.16 0.93
CA PHE A 263 -9.44 -0.14 1.09
C PHE A 263 -8.75 1.23 1.23
N GLY A 264 -9.29 2.13 2.06
CA GLY A 264 -8.48 3.17 2.70
C GLY A 264 -8.04 4.34 1.80
N ARG A 265 -8.99 5.09 1.23
CA ARG A 265 -8.69 6.41 0.65
C ARG A 265 -9.25 7.51 1.56
N TRP A 266 -8.44 7.97 2.52
CA TRP A 266 -8.79 9.10 3.41
C TRP A 266 -8.91 10.43 2.66
N GLU A 267 -9.94 11.22 2.92
CA GLU A 267 -9.99 12.64 2.57
C GLU A 267 -9.87 13.46 3.85
N THR A 268 -8.90 14.36 3.96
CA THR A 268 -8.88 15.33 5.06
C THR A 268 -9.39 16.66 4.56
N ARG A 269 -10.34 17.21 5.31
CA ARG A 269 -10.53 18.65 5.39
C ARG A 269 -9.96 19.08 6.73
N THR A 270 -8.96 19.96 6.69
CA THR A 270 -8.46 20.64 7.88
C THR A 270 -9.63 21.37 8.53
N VAL A 271 -10.00 20.95 9.73
CA VAL A 271 -10.74 21.81 10.66
C VAL A 271 -9.67 22.50 11.49
N ARG A 272 -9.85 23.80 11.78
CA ARG A 272 -8.92 24.62 12.57
C ARG A 272 -8.32 23.84 13.75
N ALA A 273 -7.08 24.18 14.11
CA ALA A 273 -6.47 23.77 15.37
C ALA A 273 -7.50 23.90 16.49
N LEU A 274 -7.78 22.78 17.16
CA LEU A 274 -8.61 22.78 18.35
C LEU A 274 -7.76 23.42 19.45
N ALA A 275 -8.22 24.56 19.96
CA ALA A 275 -7.63 25.23 21.10
C ALA A 275 -7.86 24.45 22.40
#